data_AF-A0A834CTE2-F1
#
_entry.id   AF-A0A834CTE2-F1
#
_cell.length_a   1.000
_cell.length_b   1.000
_cell.length_c   1.000
_cell.angle_alpha   90.00
_cell.angle_beta   90.00
_cell.angle_gamma   90.00
#
_symmetry.space_group_name_H-M   'P 1'
#
loop_
_entity.id
_entity.type
_entity.pdbx_description
1 polymer ?
#
loop_
_entity_poly.entity_id
_entity_poly.type
_entity_poly.pdbx_seq_one_letter_code
_entity_poly.pdbx_strand_id
1 'polypeptide(L)'
;KGIPYILNTRAETLKESYNPQATCCSIQSQQRPEPTIRKNIMSESSQTPPFDRPRSVVKMFLARHQQEGVGAVVRRCIGRNELKFLDPFLMLDHFSVTPPAGFPDHPHRGFETVTYMLQGAITHQDFAGRKGTIGTGDVQWMTAGRGIVHSEMPAGEEVSNGLQLWINLASRDKMIEPSYQELLSDEIVRAEEDGVEVRVIAGESMGVRSSVHTRTPTIFLDFTLKPRAQVHQSIPASWNSFVYIIEGEGVFGSSNSSPVAAHHVLVLGPGDGLSAWNRSSNSLKFVLIGGQPLDEPVAQYGPFVMNTQAEINKTIEDYQYCKNGFEMARSWRSQ
;
A
#
# COMPACT_ATOMS: atom_id res chain seq x y z
N LYS A 1 42.01 29.69 26.78
CA LYS A 1 43.29 30.43 26.70
C LYS A 1 43.94 29.97 25.40
N GLY A 2 43.71 30.59 24.23
CA GLY A 2 44.01 31.99 23.89
C GLY A 2 45.54 32.12 23.81
N ILE A 3 46.16 32.31 22.65
CA ILE A 3 46.43 33.64 22.05
C ILE A 3 46.99 33.47 20.61
N PRO A 4 46.88 34.50 19.75
CA PRO A 4 46.64 34.41 18.30
C PRO A 4 47.81 34.96 17.45
N TYR A 5 47.61 35.02 16.13
CA TYR A 5 48.26 36.05 15.28
C TYR A 5 47.25 36.68 14.31
N ILE A 6 47.24 38.01 14.31
CA ILE A 6 46.47 38.94 13.48
C ILE A 6 47.46 39.71 12.59
N LEU A 7 46.94 40.25 11.49
CA LEU A 7 47.29 41.50 10.77
C LEU A 7 47.99 41.24 9.43
N ASN A 8 47.75 41.95 8.32
CA ASN A 8 46.82 42.99 7.84
C ASN A 8 47.37 43.27 6.40
N THR A 9 46.63 43.54 5.33
CA THR A 9 46.30 44.92 4.92
C THR A 9 45.71 44.98 3.50
N ARG A 10 44.75 45.90 3.39
CA ARG A 10 44.45 46.84 2.28
C ARG A 10 43.73 46.39 1.01
N ALA A 11 42.58 47.06 0.87
CA ALA A 11 41.74 47.25 -0.28
C ALA A 11 42.34 48.22 -1.31
N GLU A 12 42.01 47.99 -2.57
CA GLU A 12 41.80 49.04 -3.56
C GLU A 12 40.47 48.81 -4.26
N THR A 13 39.67 49.88 -4.23
CA THR A 13 38.38 50.09 -4.90
C THR A 13 38.55 50.31 -6.40
N LEU A 14 37.70 49.69 -7.21
CA LEU A 14 37.25 50.30 -8.47
C LEU A 14 35.71 50.27 -8.52
N LYS A 15 35.17 51.48 -8.64
CA LYS A 15 33.77 51.81 -8.85
C LYS A 15 33.41 51.46 -10.28
N GLU A 16 32.25 50.84 -10.48
CA GLU A 16 31.49 51.05 -11.70
C GLU A 16 29.99 51.10 -11.39
N SER A 17 29.33 51.91 -12.20
CA SER A 17 28.17 52.73 -11.92
C SER A 17 26.83 52.02 -12.04
N TYR A 18 25.93 52.39 -11.14
CA TYR A 18 24.52 52.07 -11.09
C TYR A 18 23.73 52.84 -12.16
N ASN A 19 22.84 52.17 -12.90
CA ASN A 19 21.68 52.81 -13.54
C ASN A 19 20.50 51.82 -13.58
N PRO A 20 19.28 52.18 -13.10
CA PRO A 20 18.19 51.25 -12.89
C PRO A 20 17.17 51.30 -14.04
N GLN A 21 16.95 50.17 -14.71
CA GLN A 21 15.72 49.89 -15.43
C GLN A 21 15.29 48.47 -15.12
N ALA A 22 14.44 48.33 -14.11
CA ALA A 22 13.75 47.10 -13.79
C ALA A 22 12.64 46.86 -14.81
N THR A 23 12.88 45.99 -15.78
CA THR A 23 11.82 45.33 -16.53
C THR A 23 11.20 44.25 -15.67
N CYS A 24 9.96 44.49 -15.27
CA CYS A 24 9.05 43.55 -14.63
C CYS A 24 8.90 42.30 -15.51
N CYS A 25 9.45 41.16 -15.07
CA CYS A 25 9.17 39.86 -15.67
C CYS A 25 8.26 39.11 -14.69
N SER A 26 6.97 39.08 -15.03
CA SER A 26 5.94 38.34 -14.32
C SER A 26 6.30 36.86 -14.24
N ILE A 27 6.49 36.38 -13.01
CA ILE A 27 6.54 34.94 -12.70
C ILE A 27 5.14 34.39 -12.99
N GLN A 28 4.97 33.73 -14.13
CA GLN A 28 3.78 32.92 -14.38
C GLN A 28 3.82 31.74 -13.40
N SER A 29 2.89 31.70 -12.46
CA SER A 29 2.63 30.53 -11.64
C SER A 29 2.22 29.39 -12.55
N GLN A 30 3.06 28.38 -12.67
CA GLN A 30 2.65 27.09 -13.22
C GLN A 30 1.58 26.53 -12.30
N GLN A 31 0.33 26.57 -12.75
CA GLN A 31 -0.78 25.90 -12.10
C GLN A 31 -0.48 24.39 -12.06
N ARG A 32 -0.49 23.82 -10.85
CA ARG A 32 -0.50 22.36 -10.67
C ARG A 32 -1.79 21.83 -11.31
N PRO A 33 -1.76 20.70 -12.03
CA PRO A 33 -2.99 20.10 -12.53
C PRO A 33 -3.85 19.67 -11.34
N GLU A 34 -5.10 20.14 -11.30
CA GLU A 34 -6.07 19.67 -10.31
C GLU A 34 -6.37 18.17 -10.53
N PRO A 35 -6.64 17.40 -9.46
CA PRO A 35 -7.02 16.00 -9.60
C PRO A 35 -8.26 15.90 -10.49
N THR A 36 -8.18 15.07 -11.52
CA THR A 36 -9.27 14.87 -12.48
C THR A 36 -10.39 14.07 -11.84
N ILE A 37 -11.35 14.75 -11.20
CA ILE A 37 -12.58 14.11 -10.74
C ILE A 37 -13.52 14.01 -11.94
N ARG A 38 -13.69 12.80 -12.50
CA ARG A 38 -14.82 12.53 -13.39
C ARG A 38 -16.09 12.42 -12.54
N LYS A 39 -17.00 13.39 -12.68
CA LYS A 39 -18.36 13.34 -12.16
C LYS A 39 -19.32 13.12 -13.32
N ASN A 40 -19.86 11.92 -13.47
CA ASN A 40 -21.01 11.68 -14.34
C ASN A 40 -22.29 11.98 -13.55
N ILE A 41 -23.19 12.79 -14.13
CA ILE A 41 -24.49 13.14 -13.54
C ILE A 41 -25.53 12.09 -13.98
N MET A 42 -26.31 11.66 -12.99
CA MET A 42 -27.32 10.61 -12.96
C MET A 42 -28.03 10.27 -14.28
N SER A 43 -28.01 8.98 -14.61
CA SER A 43 -29.15 8.30 -15.22
C SER A 43 -29.43 7.05 -14.39
N GLU A 44 -30.70 6.75 -14.08
CA GLU A 44 -31.14 5.48 -13.48
C GLU A 44 -30.91 4.35 -14.49
N SER A 45 -29.65 4.01 -14.76
CA SER A 45 -29.32 2.77 -15.43
C SER A 45 -29.16 1.73 -14.33
N SER A 46 -29.99 0.69 -14.37
CA SER A 46 -29.66 -0.58 -13.75
C SER A 46 -28.36 -1.05 -14.41
N GLN A 47 -27.21 -0.62 -13.86
CA GLN A 47 -25.92 -0.87 -14.47
C GLN A 47 -25.76 -2.38 -14.62
N THR A 48 -25.79 -2.84 -15.85
CA THR A 48 -25.52 -4.25 -16.15
C THR A 48 -24.04 -4.47 -15.84
N PRO A 49 -23.67 -5.51 -15.08
CA PRO A 49 -22.27 -5.75 -14.76
C PRO A 49 -21.41 -5.81 -16.03
N PRO A 50 -20.19 -5.22 -16.04
CA PRO A 50 -19.30 -5.22 -17.19
C PRO A 50 -18.57 -6.58 -17.37
N PHE A 51 -19.21 -7.67 -16.97
CA PHE A 51 -18.66 -9.03 -16.93
C PHE A 51 -19.78 -10.07 -16.98
N ASP A 52 -19.47 -11.27 -17.48
CA ASP A 52 -20.48 -12.31 -17.77
C ASP A 52 -20.67 -13.30 -16.61
N ARG A 53 -19.62 -13.54 -15.82
CA ARG A 53 -19.55 -14.58 -14.79
C ARG A 53 -19.20 -13.93 -13.45
N PRO A 54 -20.20 -13.53 -12.64
CA PRO A 54 -19.95 -12.99 -11.31
C PRO A 54 -19.19 -14.00 -10.45
N ARG A 55 -18.17 -13.52 -9.75
CA ARG A 55 -17.45 -14.28 -8.73
C ARG A 55 -18.31 -14.39 -7.47
N SER A 56 -18.55 -15.62 -7.03
CA SER A 56 -19.18 -15.91 -5.73
C SER A 56 -18.14 -15.86 -4.60
N VAL A 57 -18.59 -15.68 -3.37
CA VAL A 57 -17.74 -15.85 -2.18
C VAL A 57 -17.60 -17.34 -1.89
N VAL A 58 -16.39 -17.88 -2.02
CA VAL A 58 -16.11 -19.31 -1.81
C VAL A 58 -15.56 -19.60 -0.41
N LYS A 59 -15.07 -18.57 0.28
CA LYS A 59 -14.60 -18.68 1.66
C LYS A 59 -14.75 -17.35 2.37
N MET A 60 -15.24 -17.40 3.60
CA MET A 60 -15.42 -16.25 4.46
C MET A 60 -14.91 -16.55 5.86
N PHE A 61 -14.17 -15.62 6.44
CA PHE A 61 -13.74 -15.72 7.83
C PHE A 61 -13.49 -14.35 8.43
N LEU A 62 -13.69 -14.24 9.75
CA LEU A 62 -13.39 -13.04 10.52
C LEU A 62 -11.88 -12.94 10.73
N ALA A 63 -11.29 -11.79 10.36
CA ALA A 63 -9.91 -11.48 10.68
C ALA A 63 -9.75 -11.25 12.19
N ARG A 64 -8.73 -11.83 12.81
CA ARG A 64 -8.57 -11.81 14.28
C ARG A 64 -7.29 -11.13 14.73
N HIS A 65 -7.35 -10.58 15.94
CA HIS A 65 -6.21 -9.92 16.56
C HIS A 65 -5.07 -10.88 16.87
N GLN A 66 -3.85 -10.38 16.71
CA GLN A 66 -2.62 -11.00 17.19
C GLN A 66 -1.57 -9.91 17.46
N GLN A 67 -0.57 -10.27 18.25
CA GLN A 67 0.57 -9.42 18.55
C GLN A 67 1.60 -9.52 17.41
N GLU A 68 2.16 -8.38 17.02
CA GLU A 68 3.26 -8.27 16.06
C GLU A 68 4.22 -7.15 16.50
N GLY A 69 5.42 -7.14 15.92
CA GLY A 69 6.44 -6.14 16.25
C GLY A 69 6.70 -6.06 17.76
N VAL A 70 6.70 -4.84 18.30
CA VAL A 70 6.79 -4.59 19.74
C VAL A 70 5.51 -3.92 20.21
N GLY A 71 4.64 -4.68 20.89
CA GLY A 71 3.39 -4.19 21.48
C GLY A 71 2.30 -3.79 20.49
N ALA A 72 2.50 -4.02 19.18
CA ALA A 72 1.53 -3.68 18.16
C ALA A 72 0.47 -4.78 18.06
N VAL A 73 -0.79 -4.37 17.92
CA VAL A 73 -1.90 -5.28 17.67
C VAL A 73 -2.32 -5.14 16.22
N VAL A 74 -2.29 -6.26 15.51
CA VAL A 74 -2.81 -6.35 14.15
C VAL A 74 -4.00 -7.27 14.11
N ARG A 75 -4.95 -6.95 13.24
CA ARG A 75 -6.00 -7.87 12.84
C ARG A 75 -5.54 -8.61 11.58
N ARG A 76 -5.06 -9.83 11.76
CA ARG A 76 -4.56 -10.63 10.64
C ARG A 76 -5.68 -11.21 9.80
N CYS A 77 -5.63 -10.92 8.51
CA CYS A 77 -6.53 -11.37 7.46
C CYS A 77 -5.94 -12.61 6.79
N ILE A 78 -5.11 -12.44 5.76
CA ILE A 78 -4.35 -13.52 5.10
C ILE A 78 -3.07 -13.81 5.91
N GLY A 79 -2.59 -15.05 5.94
CA GLY A 79 -1.42 -15.45 6.74
C GLY A 79 -1.79 -16.31 7.96
N ARG A 80 -3.01 -16.83 8.01
CA ARG A 80 -3.54 -17.63 9.14
C ARG A 80 -3.80 -19.08 8.75
N ASN A 81 -4.13 -19.92 9.72
CA ASN A 81 -4.55 -21.31 9.45
C ASN A 81 -5.78 -21.38 8.54
N GLU A 82 -6.70 -20.42 8.67
CA GLU A 82 -7.85 -20.32 7.79
C GLU A 82 -7.43 -20.07 6.34
N LEU A 83 -6.41 -19.25 6.08
CA LEU A 83 -5.87 -18.99 4.75
C LEU A 83 -4.40 -18.59 4.86
N LYS A 84 -3.50 -19.56 4.67
CA LYS A 84 -2.05 -19.37 4.88
C LYS A 84 -1.48 -18.34 3.93
N PHE A 85 -1.90 -18.39 2.68
CA PHE A 85 -1.66 -17.38 1.65
C PHE A 85 -2.71 -17.58 0.54
N LEU A 86 -2.81 -16.62 -0.36
CA LEU A 86 -3.65 -16.66 -1.56
C LEU A 86 -2.83 -16.08 -2.71
N ASP A 87 -2.08 -16.92 -3.43
CA ASP A 87 -1.14 -16.52 -4.48
C ASP A 87 -1.72 -15.41 -5.39
N PRO A 88 -1.10 -14.22 -5.50
CA PRO A 88 0.25 -13.84 -5.03
C PRO A 88 0.33 -13.21 -3.63
N PHE A 89 -0.77 -13.15 -2.89
CA PHE A 89 -0.85 -12.47 -1.59
C PHE A 89 -0.39 -13.38 -0.45
N LEU A 90 0.65 -12.97 0.23
CA LEU A 90 1.29 -13.73 1.31
C LEU A 90 0.62 -13.44 2.66
N MET A 91 0.25 -12.18 2.88
CA MET A 91 -0.31 -11.71 4.15
C MET A 91 -1.09 -10.41 3.91
N LEU A 92 -2.13 -10.21 4.72
CA LEU A 92 -2.79 -8.92 4.87
C LEU A 92 -3.06 -8.70 6.36
N ASP A 93 -2.59 -7.59 6.88
CA ASP A 93 -2.90 -7.12 8.22
C ASP A 93 -3.67 -5.80 8.17
N HIS A 94 -4.66 -5.65 9.06
CA HIS A 94 -5.23 -4.36 9.40
C HIS A 94 -4.68 -3.97 10.78
N PHE A 95 -3.72 -3.06 10.82
CA PHE A 95 -3.02 -2.68 12.04
C PHE A 95 -3.68 -1.49 12.72
N SER A 96 -3.55 -1.43 14.04
CA SER A 96 -3.88 -0.28 14.87
C SER A 96 -2.82 -0.16 15.94
N VAL A 97 -2.02 0.90 15.89
CA VAL A 97 -0.81 1.03 16.70
C VAL A 97 -0.68 2.44 17.26
N THR A 98 -0.21 2.53 18.50
CA THR A 98 0.06 3.78 19.24
C THR A 98 1.43 3.67 19.92
N PRO A 99 2.19 4.75 20.06
CA PRO A 99 3.44 4.72 20.82
C PRO A 99 3.27 4.13 22.24
N PRO A 100 4.31 3.48 22.79
CA PRO A 100 5.61 3.20 22.19
C PRO A 100 5.61 1.96 21.27
N ALA A 101 4.44 1.40 20.95
CA ALA A 101 4.35 0.23 20.10
C ALA A 101 4.64 0.56 18.62
N GLY A 102 5.09 -0.43 17.87
CA GLY A 102 5.44 -0.28 16.46
C GLY A 102 6.15 -1.50 15.90
N PHE A 103 6.72 -1.33 14.71
CA PHE A 103 7.49 -2.34 14.01
C PHE A 103 8.95 -1.86 13.92
N PRO A 104 9.77 -2.08 14.97
CA PRO A 104 11.18 -1.65 14.97
C PRO A 104 11.99 -2.41 13.91
N ASP A 105 13.29 -2.12 13.81
CA ASP A 105 14.23 -2.73 12.87
C ASP A 105 13.96 -4.21 12.56
N HIS A 106 13.48 -4.48 11.35
CA HIS A 106 13.21 -5.82 10.88
C HIS A 106 13.54 -5.95 9.38
N PRO A 107 13.97 -7.15 8.92
CA PRO A 107 14.32 -7.35 7.53
C PRO A 107 13.09 -7.75 6.68
N HIS A 108 13.20 -7.68 5.35
CA HIS A 108 12.39 -8.41 4.37
C HIS A 108 13.23 -8.85 3.17
N ARG A 109 12.86 -9.96 2.49
CA ARG A 109 13.44 -10.37 1.20
C ARG A 109 12.43 -11.16 0.35
N GLY A 110 12.41 -10.88 -0.96
CA GLY A 110 11.78 -11.72 -1.97
C GLY A 110 10.31 -11.40 -2.28
N PHE A 111 9.78 -10.29 -1.77
CA PHE A 111 8.40 -9.85 -2.01
C PHE A 111 8.28 -8.32 -1.91
N GLU A 112 7.07 -7.81 -2.09
CA GLU A 112 6.72 -6.39 -1.91
C GLU A 112 5.80 -6.21 -0.70
N THR A 113 5.95 -5.10 0.02
CA THR A 113 5.00 -4.67 1.05
C THR A 113 4.27 -3.41 0.59
N VAL A 114 2.96 -3.37 0.82
CA VAL A 114 2.12 -2.21 0.52
C VAL A 114 1.47 -1.74 1.82
N THR A 115 1.92 -0.58 2.30
CA THR A 115 1.37 0.11 3.47
C THR A 115 0.35 1.13 2.98
N TYR A 116 -0.92 1.00 3.38
CA TYR A 116 -1.99 1.96 3.07
C TYR A 116 -2.60 2.51 4.37
N MET A 117 -2.46 3.81 4.60
CA MET A 117 -2.90 4.43 5.84
C MET A 117 -4.38 4.82 5.80
N LEU A 118 -5.15 4.38 6.78
CA LEU A 118 -6.57 4.71 6.93
C LEU A 118 -6.79 5.89 7.90
N GLN A 119 -5.96 6.01 8.93
CA GLN A 119 -5.99 7.09 9.93
C GLN A 119 -4.60 7.25 10.57
N GLY A 120 -4.23 8.47 10.93
CA GLY A 120 -2.95 8.77 11.56
C GLY A 120 -1.80 8.76 10.55
N ALA A 121 -0.59 8.44 11.02
CA ALA A 121 0.60 8.42 10.17
C ALA A 121 1.69 7.51 10.75
N ILE A 122 2.46 6.87 9.87
CA ILE A 122 3.64 6.05 10.23
C ILE A 122 4.89 6.70 9.66
N THR A 123 5.93 6.85 10.46
CA THR A 123 7.29 7.14 9.99
C THR A 123 8.02 5.85 9.65
N HIS A 124 8.72 5.83 8.52
CA HIS A 124 9.58 4.72 8.16
C HIS A 124 11.04 5.17 8.00
N GLN A 125 11.97 4.28 8.30
CA GLN A 125 13.39 4.46 8.05
C GLN A 125 14.01 3.15 7.59
N ASP A 126 14.84 3.16 6.54
CA ASP A 126 15.60 2.01 6.09
C ASP A 126 17.12 2.14 6.33
N PHE A 127 17.80 1.01 6.18
CA PHE A 127 19.26 0.90 6.26
C PHE A 127 20.06 1.58 5.14
N ALA A 128 19.39 2.04 4.08
CA ALA A 128 19.95 2.80 2.97
C ALA A 128 19.84 4.31 3.22
N GLY A 129 19.26 4.70 4.37
CA GLY A 129 19.08 6.09 4.77
C GLY A 129 17.80 6.73 4.25
N ARG A 130 16.91 5.98 3.57
CA ARG A 130 15.61 6.49 3.15
C ARG A 130 14.72 6.62 4.38
N LYS A 131 13.99 7.74 4.43
CA LYS A 131 13.07 8.09 5.51
C LYS A 131 11.88 8.83 4.92
N GLY A 132 10.72 8.64 5.54
CA GLY A 132 9.52 9.36 5.17
C GLY A 132 8.41 9.14 6.18
N THR A 133 7.29 9.82 5.94
CA THR A 133 6.07 9.67 6.73
C THR A 133 4.95 9.33 5.76
N ILE A 134 4.25 8.24 6.03
CA ILE A 134 3.06 7.81 5.30
C ILE A 134 1.86 8.33 6.09
N GLY A 135 1.22 9.37 5.59
CA GLY A 135 0.07 10.02 6.21
C GLY A 135 -1.27 9.38 5.84
N THR A 136 -2.37 9.91 6.39
CA THR A 136 -3.71 9.37 6.14
C THR A 136 -4.08 9.40 4.65
N GLY A 137 -4.38 8.23 4.10
CA GLY A 137 -4.70 8.02 2.69
C GLY A 137 -3.48 7.88 1.79
N ASP A 138 -2.27 8.02 2.30
CA ASP A 138 -1.04 7.79 1.53
C ASP A 138 -0.78 6.28 1.40
N VAL A 139 -0.02 5.92 0.37
CA VAL A 139 0.42 4.54 0.10
C VAL A 139 1.94 4.52 -0.06
N GLN A 140 2.58 3.55 0.58
CA GLN A 140 3.93 3.14 0.24
C GLN A 140 3.91 1.73 -0.36
N TRP A 141 4.40 1.60 -1.58
CA TRP A 141 4.63 0.33 -2.25
C TRP A 141 6.13 0.04 -2.29
N MET A 142 6.59 -0.77 -1.35
CA MET A 142 8.00 -1.12 -1.19
C MET A 142 8.30 -2.47 -1.82
N THR A 143 9.16 -2.49 -2.83
CA THR A 143 9.76 -3.71 -3.36
C THR A 143 10.99 -4.06 -2.52
N ALA A 144 10.93 -5.12 -1.70
CA ALA A 144 12.06 -5.51 -0.85
C ALA A 144 13.20 -6.19 -1.65
N GLY A 145 12.86 -6.93 -2.71
CA GLY A 145 13.83 -7.57 -3.59
C GLY A 145 14.88 -8.38 -2.82
N ARG A 146 16.16 -8.18 -3.13
CA ARG A 146 17.31 -8.85 -2.51
C ARG A 146 17.53 -8.55 -1.03
N GLY A 147 16.81 -7.62 -0.42
CA GLY A 147 16.87 -7.41 1.01
C GLY A 147 16.72 -5.95 1.40
N ILE A 148 15.92 -5.73 2.43
CA ILE A 148 15.85 -4.45 3.12
C ILE A 148 15.81 -4.70 4.62
N VAL A 149 16.33 -3.76 5.41
CA VAL A 149 16.06 -3.65 6.85
C VAL A 149 15.48 -2.27 7.10
N HIS A 150 14.32 -2.23 7.74
CA HIS A 150 13.61 -0.98 8.00
C HIS A 150 12.83 -1.03 9.32
N SER A 151 12.36 0.14 9.76
CA SER A 151 11.39 0.29 10.83
C SER A 151 10.17 1.07 10.35
N GLU A 152 9.02 0.81 10.97
CA GLU A 152 7.73 1.46 10.74
C GLU A 152 7.11 1.78 12.11
N MET A 153 7.17 3.04 12.52
CA MET A 153 6.77 3.51 13.85
C MET A 153 5.67 4.58 13.74
N PRO A 154 4.71 4.67 14.68
CA PRO A 154 3.75 5.79 14.70
C PRO A 154 4.46 7.14 14.66
N ALA A 155 4.00 8.05 13.80
CA ALA A 155 4.61 9.36 13.60
C ALA A 155 4.29 10.37 14.72
N GLY A 156 3.29 10.07 15.56
CA GLY A 156 2.86 10.91 16.68
C GLY A 156 2.18 10.08 17.77
N GLU A 157 1.60 10.75 18.76
CA GLU A 157 1.02 10.13 19.96
C GLU A 157 -0.34 9.46 19.73
N GLU A 158 -1.01 9.79 18.62
CA GLU A 158 -2.33 9.28 18.28
C GLU A 158 -2.30 7.89 17.63
N VAL A 159 -3.46 7.24 17.59
CA VAL A 159 -3.63 5.95 16.91
C VAL A 159 -3.31 6.08 15.43
N SER A 160 -2.43 5.21 14.96
CA SER A 160 -2.13 4.99 13.56
C SER A 160 -2.77 3.68 13.11
N ASN A 161 -3.60 3.75 12.09
CA ASN A 161 -4.40 2.64 11.58
C ASN A 161 -4.25 2.54 10.07
N GLY A 162 -4.05 1.31 9.58
CA GLY A 162 -3.78 1.08 8.17
C GLY A 162 -3.81 -0.39 7.80
N LEU A 163 -3.54 -0.65 6.53
CA LEU A 163 -3.43 -1.98 5.95
C LEU A 163 -1.98 -2.25 5.52
N GLN A 164 -1.47 -3.44 5.84
CA GLN A 164 -0.19 -3.96 5.35
C GLN A 164 -0.46 -5.18 4.48
N LEU A 165 -0.22 -5.08 3.18
CA LEU A 165 -0.35 -6.19 2.23
C LEU A 165 1.03 -6.68 1.80
N TRP A 166 1.27 -7.99 1.81
CA TRP A 166 2.46 -8.59 1.21
C TRP A 166 2.12 -9.26 -0.10
N ILE A 167 2.81 -8.86 -1.17
CA ILE A 167 2.62 -9.37 -2.53
C ILE A 167 3.91 -10.09 -2.94
N ASN A 168 3.81 -11.38 -3.23
CA ASN A 168 4.94 -12.19 -3.63
C ASN A 168 5.53 -11.69 -4.96
N LEU A 169 6.84 -11.81 -5.11
CA LEU A 169 7.53 -11.60 -6.39
C LEU A 169 7.80 -12.95 -7.06
N ALA A 170 7.72 -12.98 -8.38
CA ALA A 170 8.20 -14.10 -9.20
C ALA A 170 9.68 -14.36 -8.95
N SER A 171 10.13 -15.60 -9.12
CA SER A 171 11.49 -16.06 -8.82
C SER A 171 12.56 -15.15 -9.42
N ARG A 172 12.35 -14.74 -10.68
CA ARG A 172 13.26 -13.84 -11.42
C ARG A 172 13.42 -12.45 -10.78
N ASP A 173 12.43 -12.01 -10.01
CA ASP A 173 12.35 -10.66 -9.44
C ASP A 173 12.72 -10.64 -7.95
N LYS A 174 12.87 -11.80 -7.28
CA LYS A 174 13.14 -11.87 -5.83
C LYS A 174 14.49 -11.29 -5.40
N MET A 175 15.45 -11.15 -6.31
CA MET A 175 16.81 -10.68 -6.03
C MET A 175 17.16 -9.34 -6.69
N ILE A 176 16.17 -8.59 -7.15
CA ILE A 176 16.38 -7.23 -7.68
C ILE A 176 16.70 -6.23 -6.56
N GLU A 177 17.22 -5.06 -6.91
CA GLU A 177 17.46 -3.99 -5.95
C GLU A 177 16.15 -3.47 -5.31
N PRO A 178 16.15 -3.13 -4.00
CA PRO A 178 14.97 -2.59 -3.34
C PRO A 178 14.56 -1.22 -3.90
N SER A 179 13.25 -1.02 -4.10
CA SER A 179 12.68 0.23 -4.63
C SER A 179 11.40 0.63 -3.90
N TYR A 180 11.06 1.91 -3.96
CA TYR A 180 9.83 2.46 -3.39
C TYR A 180 9.01 3.16 -4.47
N GLN A 181 7.70 3.05 -4.38
CA GLN A 181 6.75 3.96 -5.01
C GLN A 181 5.87 4.51 -3.90
N GLU A 182 5.95 5.80 -3.67
CA GLU A 182 5.16 6.51 -2.66
C GLU A 182 4.11 7.33 -3.39
N LEU A 183 2.87 7.23 -2.92
CA LEU A 183 1.75 7.99 -3.45
C LEU A 183 1.14 8.77 -2.29
N LEU A 184 1.15 10.09 -2.42
CA LEU A 184 0.38 10.93 -1.52
C LEU A 184 -1.12 10.76 -1.80
N SER A 185 -1.94 10.96 -0.78
CA SER A 185 -3.39 10.80 -0.83
C SER A 185 -4.05 11.58 -1.97
N ASP A 186 -3.51 12.74 -2.33
CA ASP A 186 -3.96 13.61 -3.44
C ASP A 186 -3.46 13.16 -4.83
N GLU A 187 -2.42 12.34 -4.90
CA GLU A 187 -1.90 11.72 -6.13
C GLU A 187 -2.64 10.41 -6.49
N ILE A 188 -3.30 9.78 -5.52
CA ILE A 188 -4.12 8.59 -5.77
C ILE A 188 -5.38 8.99 -6.54
N VAL A 189 -5.48 8.50 -7.78
CA VAL A 189 -6.63 8.77 -8.65
C VAL A 189 -7.92 8.19 -8.07
N ARG A 190 -9.02 8.93 -8.24
CA ARG A 190 -10.34 8.59 -7.68
C ARG A 190 -11.43 8.78 -8.72
N ALA A 191 -12.51 8.03 -8.57
CA ALA A 191 -13.74 8.20 -9.34
C ALA A 191 -14.94 8.09 -8.41
N GLU A 192 -16.01 8.81 -8.74
CA GLU A 192 -17.29 8.74 -8.03
C GLU A 192 -18.44 8.68 -9.05
N GLU A 193 -19.33 7.71 -8.90
CA GLU A 193 -20.52 7.53 -9.74
C GLU A 193 -21.59 6.79 -8.92
N ASP A 194 -22.86 7.19 -9.06
CA ASP A 194 -24.02 6.48 -8.49
C ASP A 194 -23.91 6.11 -6.99
N GLY A 195 -23.25 6.97 -6.20
CA GLY A 195 -23.05 6.78 -4.77
C GLY A 195 -21.92 5.82 -4.38
N VAL A 196 -21.09 5.43 -5.35
CA VAL A 196 -19.85 4.68 -5.18
C VAL A 196 -18.68 5.64 -5.34
N GLU A 197 -17.79 5.70 -4.36
CA GLU A 197 -16.45 6.28 -4.50
C GLU A 197 -15.42 5.15 -4.56
N VAL A 198 -14.42 5.27 -5.43
CA VAL A 198 -13.25 4.39 -5.47
C VAL A 198 -11.97 5.20 -5.47
N ARG A 199 -11.01 4.79 -4.62
CA ARG A 199 -9.60 5.18 -4.72
C ARG A 199 -8.84 4.03 -5.38
N VAL A 200 -8.18 4.31 -6.50
CA VAL A 200 -7.48 3.29 -7.28
C VAL A 200 -6.00 3.30 -6.88
N ILE A 201 -5.65 2.49 -5.88
CA ILE A 201 -4.25 2.35 -5.41
C ILE A 201 -3.42 1.66 -6.49
N ALA A 202 -3.93 0.55 -7.04
CA ALA A 202 -3.35 -0.14 -8.19
C ALA A 202 -4.44 -0.69 -9.12
N GLY A 203 -4.13 -0.75 -10.42
CA GLY A 203 -5.07 -1.23 -11.44
C GLY A 203 -5.96 -0.12 -12.00
N GLU A 204 -7.20 -0.47 -12.34
CA GLU A 204 -8.16 0.41 -12.99
C GLU A 204 -9.58 0.14 -12.46
N SER A 205 -10.34 1.21 -12.27
CA SER A 205 -11.77 1.16 -11.92
C SER A 205 -12.47 2.40 -12.46
N MET A 206 -13.72 2.26 -12.91
CA MET A 206 -14.57 3.39 -13.32
C MET A 206 -13.89 4.34 -14.34
N GLY A 207 -13.08 3.75 -15.25
CA GLY A 207 -12.37 4.48 -16.31
C GLY A 207 -11.16 5.30 -15.86
N VAL A 208 -10.70 5.18 -14.61
CA VAL A 208 -9.46 5.79 -14.12
C VAL A 208 -8.45 4.71 -13.70
N ARG A 209 -7.17 4.96 -13.97
CA ARG A 209 -6.07 3.99 -13.80
C ARG A 209 -4.95 4.56 -12.94
N SER A 210 -4.46 3.77 -12.00
CA SER A 210 -3.30 4.13 -11.16
C SER A 210 -2.01 4.17 -11.98
N SER A 211 -1.10 5.07 -11.59
CA SER A 211 0.26 5.15 -12.13
C SER A 211 1.23 4.14 -11.52
N VAL A 212 0.83 3.43 -10.45
CA VAL A 212 1.68 2.45 -9.76
C VAL A 212 2.06 1.32 -10.71
N HIS A 213 3.36 1.10 -10.81
CA HIS A 213 3.91 -0.07 -11.49
C HIS A 213 3.82 -1.28 -10.56
N THR A 214 3.09 -2.31 -10.99
CA THR A 214 2.96 -3.58 -10.26
C THR A 214 3.80 -4.66 -10.94
N ARG A 215 4.84 -5.14 -10.26
CA ARG A 215 5.73 -6.20 -10.81
C ARG A 215 5.00 -7.53 -10.89
N THR A 216 4.26 -7.85 -9.83
CA THR A 216 3.23 -8.87 -9.83
C THR A 216 1.90 -8.18 -10.13
N PRO A 217 1.28 -8.40 -11.31
CA PRO A 217 0.09 -7.68 -11.71
C PRO A 217 -1.01 -7.74 -10.65
N THR A 218 -1.43 -6.56 -10.17
CA THR A 218 -2.31 -6.41 -9.01
C THR A 218 -3.33 -5.28 -9.22
N ILE A 219 -4.57 -5.51 -8.77
CA ILE A 219 -5.57 -4.47 -8.49
C ILE A 219 -5.67 -4.32 -6.98
N PHE A 220 -5.72 -3.06 -6.53
CA PHE A 220 -5.96 -2.70 -5.14
C PHE A 220 -6.87 -1.47 -5.16
N LEU A 221 -8.14 -1.67 -4.81
CA LEU A 221 -9.19 -0.67 -4.90
C LEU A 221 -9.79 -0.46 -3.50
N ASP A 222 -9.85 0.77 -3.01
CA ASP A 222 -10.56 1.15 -1.78
C ASP A 222 -11.91 1.77 -2.16
N PHE A 223 -13.00 1.05 -1.88
CA PHE A 223 -14.36 1.44 -2.19
C PHE A 223 -15.10 1.97 -0.97
N THR A 224 -15.83 3.06 -1.17
CA THR A 224 -16.84 3.56 -0.24
C THR A 224 -18.20 3.63 -0.93
N LEU A 225 -19.18 2.91 -0.41
CA LEU A 225 -20.55 2.85 -0.94
C LEU A 225 -21.51 3.57 0.02
N LYS A 226 -22.21 4.59 -0.50
CA LYS A 226 -23.35 5.21 0.20
C LYS A 226 -24.50 4.20 0.37
N PRO A 227 -25.45 4.44 1.30
CA PRO A 227 -26.63 3.59 1.43
C PRO A 227 -27.34 3.39 0.09
N ARG A 228 -27.73 2.14 -0.21
CA ARG A 228 -28.39 1.71 -1.46
C ARG A 228 -27.50 1.70 -2.71
N ALA A 229 -26.24 2.13 -2.63
CA ALA A 229 -25.31 2.05 -3.75
C ALA A 229 -24.89 0.60 -4.03
N GLN A 230 -24.49 0.35 -5.27
CA GLN A 230 -23.95 -0.93 -5.73
C GLN A 230 -22.78 -0.70 -6.67
N VAL A 231 -21.85 -1.64 -6.72
CA VAL A 231 -20.69 -1.57 -7.63
C VAL A 231 -20.47 -2.91 -8.32
N HIS A 232 -20.05 -2.83 -9.59
CA HIS A 232 -19.69 -3.96 -10.42
C HIS A 232 -18.27 -3.75 -10.95
N GLN A 233 -17.31 -4.51 -10.41
CA GLN A 233 -15.90 -4.38 -10.77
C GLN A 233 -15.43 -5.61 -11.53
N SER A 234 -14.94 -5.43 -12.76
CA SER A 234 -14.29 -6.50 -13.52
C SER A 234 -12.97 -6.90 -12.87
N ILE A 235 -12.69 -8.19 -12.90
CA ILE A 235 -11.45 -8.79 -12.38
C ILE A 235 -11.01 -9.81 -13.43
N PRO A 236 -9.75 -9.79 -13.92
CA PRO A 236 -9.30 -10.78 -14.89
C PRO A 236 -9.60 -12.22 -14.41
N ALA A 237 -10.17 -13.05 -15.28
CA ALA A 237 -10.71 -14.36 -14.86
C ALA A 237 -9.65 -15.31 -14.28
N SER A 238 -8.39 -15.15 -14.68
CA SER A 238 -7.26 -15.93 -14.19
C SER A 238 -6.72 -15.48 -12.84
N TRP A 239 -7.18 -14.35 -12.30
CA TRP A 239 -6.63 -13.79 -11.07
C TRP A 239 -7.29 -14.38 -9.83
N ASN A 240 -6.51 -14.53 -8.77
CA ASN A 240 -7.04 -14.72 -7.43
C ASN A 240 -7.47 -13.36 -6.87
N SER A 241 -8.55 -13.33 -6.10
CA SER A 241 -9.06 -12.08 -5.54
C SER A 241 -9.81 -12.30 -4.23
N PHE A 242 -9.85 -11.25 -3.43
CA PHE A 242 -10.57 -11.24 -2.16
C PHE A 242 -11.03 -9.83 -1.82
N VAL A 243 -12.05 -9.74 -0.96
CA VAL A 243 -12.50 -8.51 -0.33
C VAL A 243 -12.11 -8.53 1.14
N TYR A 244 -11.68 -7.38 1.66
CA TYR A 244 -11.61 -7.13 3.09
C TYR A 244 -12.52 -5.95 3.45
N ILE A 245 -13.48 -6.18 4.34
CA ILE A 245 -14.44 -5.16 4.75
C ILE A 245 -13.82 -4.36 5.89
N ILE A 246 -13.64 -3.06 5.71
CA ILE A 246 -13.05 -2.16 6.70
C ILE A 246 -14.14 -1.72 7.69
N GLU A 247 -15.27 -1.24 7.17
CA GLU A 247 -16.36 -0.64 7.94
C GLU A 247 -17.73 -0.95 7.33
N GLY A 248 -18.76 -1.03 8.17
CA GLY A 248 -20.14 -1.27 7.75
C GLY A 248 -20.42 -2.74 7.43
N GLU A 249 -21.44 -2.97 6.60
CA GLU A 249 -21.82 -4.30 6.12
C GLU A 249 -22.28 -4.24 4.66
N GLY A 250 -22.08 -5.34 3.93
CA GLY A 250 -22.39 -5.40 2.50
C GLY A 250 -22.77 -6.79 2.03
N VAL A 251 -23.49 -6.86 0.92
CA VAL A 251 -23.78 -8.11 0.20
C VAL A 251 -22.78 -8.24 -0.94
N PHE A 252 -22.18 -9.42 -1.13
CA PHE A 252 -21.11 -9.63 -2.11
C PHE A 252 -21.36 -10.88 -2.98
N GLY A 253 -20.97 -10.79 -4.25
CA GLY A 253 -20.99 -11.86 -5.25
C GLY A 253 -22.39 -12.17 -5.82
N SER A 254 -23.38 -12.36 -4.95
CA SER A 254 -24.78 -12.59 -5.33
C SER A 254 -25.71 -11.64 -4.57
N SER A 255 -26.65 -11.04 -5.27
CA SER A 255 -27.62 -10.10 -4.69
C SER A 255 -28.54 -10.78 -3.66
N ASN A 256 -28.63 -12.11 -3.64
CA ASN A 256 -29.45 -12.85 -2.67
C ASN A 256 -28.65 -13.35 -1.46
N SER A 257 -27.34 -13.10 -1.42
CA SER A 257 -26.51 -13.44 -0.26
C SER A 257 -26.87 -12.59 0.96
N SER A 258 -26.63 -13.14 2.16
CA SER A 258 -26.72 -12.39 3.41
C SER A 258 -25.67 -11.28 3.47
N PRO A 259 -25.95 -10.14 4.12
CA PRO A 259 -24.94 -9.14 4.43
C PRO A 259 -23.80 -9.72 5.26
N VAL A 260 -22.59 -9.24 5.01
CA VAL A 260 -21.38 -9.55 5.77
C VAL A 260 -20.87 -8.27 6.42
N ALA A 261 -20.64 -8.34 7.72
CA ALA A 261 -20.15 -7.21 8.51
C ALA A 261 -18.63 -6.98 8.35
N ALA A 262 -18.19 -5.82 8.82
CA ALA A 262 -16.80 -5.41 8.88
C ALA A 262 -15.86 -6.50 9.44
N HIS A 263 -14.60 -6.38 9.02
CA HIS A 263 -13.46 -7.20 9.43
C HIS A 263 -13.49 -8.64 8.93
N HIS A 264 -14.40 -8.99 8.02
CA HIS A 264 -14.38 -10.26 7.31
C HIS A 264 -13.51 -10.18 6.06
N VAL A 265 -12.85 -11.30 5.78
CA VAL A 265 -12.20 -11.59 4.50
C VAL A 265 -13.14 -12.46 3.68
N LEU A 266 -13.36 -12.09 2.42
CA LEU A 266 -14.17 -12.84 1.46
C LEU A 266 -13.29 -13.25 0.29
N VAL A 267 -12.90 -14.52 0.23
CA VAL A 267 -12.18 -15.08 -0.92
C VAL A 267 -13.17 -15.30 -2.05
N LEU A 268 -12.85 -14.78 -3.21
CA LEU A 268 -13.71 -14.85 -4.39
C LEU A 268 -13.34 -16.05 -5.25
N GLY A 269 -14.36 -16.76 -5.74
CA GLY A 269 -14.22 -17.90 -6.62
C GLY A 269 -13.89 -17.52 -8.07
N PRO A 270 -13.96 -18.49 -8.99
CA PRO A 270 -13.86 -18.25 -10.42
C PRO A 270 -14.94 -17.29 -10.95
N GLY A 271 -14.60 -16.53 -11.98
CA GLY A 271 -15.46 -15.52 -12.59
C GLY A 271 -14.65 -14.32 -13.09
N ASP A 272 -15.29 -13.38 -13.77
CA ASP A 272 -14.64 -12.21 -14.39
C ASP A 272 -15.06 -10.87 -13.78
N GLY A 273 -15.74 -10.89 -12.63
CA GLY A 273 -15.94 -9.69 -11.82
C GLY A 273 -16.68 -9.92 -10.52
N LEU A 274 -16.68 -8.88 -9.67
CA LEU A 274 -17.37 -8.84 -8.40
C LEU A 274 -18.53 -7.84 -8.47
N SER A 275 -19.68 -8.25 -7.93
CA SER A 275 -20.75 -7.33 -7.57
C SER A 275 -20.83 -7.17 -6.06
N ALA A 276 -21.03 -5.94 -5.59
CA ALA A 276 -21.26 -5.62 -4.18
C ALA A 276 -22.41 -4.62 -4.01
N TRP A 277 -23.19 -4.78 -2.95
CA TRP A 277 -24.35 -3.94 -2.64
C TRP A 277 -24.31 -3.47 -1.19
N ASN A 278 -24.53 -2.18 -0.97
CA ASN A 278 -24.80 -1.65 0.36
C ASN A 278 -26.32 -1.55 0.59
N ARG A 279 -26.86 -2.52 1.35
CA ARG A 279 -28.29 -2.53 1.73
C ARG A 279 -28.56 -1.92 3.10
N SER A 280 -27.51 -1.52 3.83
CA SER A 280 -27.62 -0.93 5.15
C SER A 280 -27.98 0.57 5.05
N SER A 281 -28.29 1.19 6.19
CA SER A 281 -28.45 2.64 6.31
C SER A 281 -27.12 3.38 6.51
N ASN A 282 -26.02 2.68 6.74
CA ASN A 282 -24.69 3.25 6.98
C ASN A 282 -23.83 3.15 5.72
N SER A 283 -22.71 3.87 5.68
CA SER A 283 -21.69 3.67 4.63
C SER A 283 -21.03 2.29 4.76
N LEU A 284 -20.69 1.72 3.61
CA LEU A 284 -19.91 0.49 3.52
C LEU A 284 -18.53 0.83 2.95
N LYS A 285 -17.46 0.47 3.67
CA LYS A 285 -16.08 0.64 3.20
C LYS A 285 -15.37 -0.71 3.11
N PHE A 286 -14.78 -1.01 1.97
CA PHE A 286 -14.04 -2.25 1.76
C PHE A 286 -12.94 -2.07 0.73
N VAL A 287 -11.93 -2.93 0.80
CA VAL A 287 -10.92 -3.05 -0.25
C VAL A 287 -11.19 -4.30 -1.08
N LEU A 288 -11.07 -4.15 -2.40
CA LEU A 288 -11.00 -5.27 -3.34
C LEU A 288 -9.56 -5.40 -3.81
N ILE A 289 -8.98 -6.57 -3.57
CA ILE A 289 -7.60 -6.89 -3.95
C ILE A 289 -7.64 -8.12 -4.84
N GLY A 290 -6.94 -8.05 -5.98
CA GLY A 290 -6.85 -9.15 -6.93
C GLY A 290 -5.50 -9.14 -7.63
N GLY A 291 -4.97 -10.32 -7.96
CA GLY A 291 -3.62 -10.42 -8.51
C GLY A 291 -3.44 -11.66 -9.35
N GLN A 292 -2.52 -11.56 -10.30
CA GLN A 292 -2.12 -12.69 -11.12
C GLN A 292 -1.37 -13.70 -10.24
N PRO A 293 -1.85 -14.96 -10.12
CA PRO A 293 -1.08 -16.00 -9.43
C PRO A 293 0.26 -16.20 -10.13
N LEU A 294 1.30 -16.45 -9.34
CA LEU A 294 2.63 -16.72 -9.86
C LEU A 294 2.77 -18.18 -10.29
N ASP A 295 1.99 -19.09 -9.72
CA ASP A 295 2.08 -20.54 -9.94
C ASP A 295 3.50 -21.09 -9.68
N GLU A 296 4.21 -20.46 -8.73
CA GLU A 296 5.54 -20.85 -8.29
C GLU A 296 5.53 -21.40 -6.85
N PRO A 297 6.49 -22.27 -6.49
CA PRO A 297 6.67 -22.69 -5.10
C PRO A 297 6.90 -21.49 -4.17
N VAL A 298 6.33 -21.57 -2.96
CA VAL A 298 6.50 -20.57 -1.90
C VAL A 298 7.14 -21.23 -0.69
N ALA A 299 8.37 -20.81 -0.36
CA ALA A 299 9.05 -21.14 0.88
C ALA A 299 9.14 -19.89 1.75
N GLN A 300 8.54 -19.92 2.93
CA GLN A 300 8.49 -18.78 3.85
C GLN A 300 9.11 -19.14 5.19
N TYR A 301 9.98 -18.26 5.69
CA TYR A 301 10.50 -18.29 7.06
C TYR A 301 10.51 -16.88 7.63
N GLY A 302 9.48 -16.56 8.42
CA GLY A 302 9.26 -15.22 8.98
C GLY A 302 9.23 -14.14 7.87
N PRO A 303 10.17 -13.17 7.88
CA PRO A 303 10.24 -12.08 6.92
C PRO A 303 10.91 -12.42 5.57
N PHE A 304 11.24 -13.69 5.34
CA PHE A 304 11.88 -14.13 4.11
C PHE A 304 10.94 -15.03 3.32
N VAL A 305 10.67 -14.67 2.06
CA VAL A 305 9.83 -15.47 1.17
C VAL A 305 10.55 -15.72 -0.15
N MET A 306 11.02 -16.94 -0.31
CA MET A 306 11.75 -17.43 -1.48
C MET A 306 10.97 -18.55 -2.17
N ASN A 307 11.52 -19.20 -3.19
CA ASN A 307 10.88 -20.33 -3.86
C ASN A 307 11.27 -21.66 -3.22
N THR A 308 12.49 -21.78 -2.67
CA THR A 308 12.99 -23.04 -2.10
C THR A 308 13.51 -22.90 -0.68
N GLN A 309 13.54 -24.01 0.08
CA GLN A 309 14.13 -24.03 1.42
C GLN A 309 15.64 -23.74 1.39
N ALA A 310 16.33 -24.10 0.31
CA ALA A 310 17.75 -23.79 0.13
C ALA A 310 17.98 -22.28 0.00
N GLU A 311 17.14 -21.57 -0.74
CA GLU A 311 17.17 -20.10 -0.84
C GLU A 311 16.83 -19.43 0.50
N ILE A 312 15.92 -20.00 1.29
CA ILE A 312 15.65 -19.51 2.65
C ILE A 312 16.89 -19.67 3.53
N ASN A 313 17.53 -20.83 3.55
CA ASN A 313 18.75 -21.06 4.33
C ASN A 313 19.86 -20.09 3.91
N LYS A 314 19.98 -19.84 2.59
CA LYS A 314 20.94 -18.87 2.06
C LYS A 314 20.61 -17.43 2.48
N THR A 315 19.34 -17.07 2.50
CA THR A 315 18.87 -15.75 2.94
C THR A 315 19.15 -15.50 4.41
N ILE A 316 18.94 -16.50 5.25
CA ILE A 316 19.27 -16.43 6.68
C ILE A 316 20.78 -16.20 6.85
N GLU A 317 21.62 -16.94 6.13
CA GLU A 317 23.08 -16.74 6.12
C GLU A 317 23.45 -15.32 5.66
N ASP A 318 22.88 -14.85 4.56
CA ASP A 318 23.14 -13.51 4.01
C ASP A 318 22.77 -12.40 5.01
N TYR A 319 21.62 -12.52 5.69
CA TYR A 319 21.22 -11.57 6.73
C TYR A 319 22.17 -11.61 7.94
N GLN A 320 22.47 -12.80 8.46
CA GLN A 320 23.34 -12.99 9.63
C GLN A 320 24.76 -12.47 9.41
N TYR A 321 25.30 -12.65 8.20
CA TYR A 321 26.65 -12.19 7.85
C TYR A 321 26.68 -10.85 7.11
N CYS A 322 25.53 -10.19 6.93
CA CYS A 322 25.38 -8.90 6.26
C CYS A 322 25.98 -8.90 4.84
N LYS A 323 25.50 -9.78 3.97
CA LYS A 323 25.98 -9.95 2.58
C LYS A 323 24.81 -10.00 1.60
N ASN A 324 25.11 -9.85 0.30
CA ASN A 324 24.20 -10.12 -0.81
C ASN A 324 22.83 -9.44 -0.72
N GLY A 325 22.78 -8.22 -0.17
CA GLY A 325 21.54 -7.44 0.02
C GLY A 325 21.48 -6.81 1.39
N PHE A 326 22.19 -7.39 2.35
CA PHE A 326 22.17 -6.95 3.75
C PHE A 326 23.47 -6.29 4.22
N GLU A 327 24.33 -5.83 3.30
CA GLU A 327 25.63 -5.23 3.62
C GLU A 327 25.52 -4.06 4.61
N MET A 328 24.46 -3.25 4.48
CA MET A 328 24.22 -2.08 5.32
C MET A 328 23.64 -2.43 6.70
N ALA A 329 23.19 -3.67 6.93
CA ALA A 329 22.57 -4.07 8.20
C ALA A 329 23.57 -4.16 9.38
N ARG A 330 24.87 -4.30 9.10
CA ARG A 330 25.90 -4.63 10.10
C ARG A 330 25.97 -3.69 11.30
N SER A 331 25.77 -2.39 11.05
CA SER A 331 25.88 -1.34 12.07
C SER A 331 24.69 -0.39 12.06
N TRP A 332 23.64 -0.72 11.31
CA TRP A 332 22.48 0.14 11.20
C TRP A 332 21.50 -0.10 12.34
N ARG A 333 20.95 1.00 12.85
CA ARG A 333 19.82 1.04 13.77
C ARG A 333 18.93 2.20 13.36
N SER A 334 17.61 2.03 13.39
CA SER A 334 16.73 3.18 13.24
C SER A 334 16.87 4.13 14.43
N GLN A 335 16.50 5.40 14.21
CA GLN A 335 16.53 6.44 15.23
C GLN A 335 15.43 6.29 16.26
#